data_AF-A0AAD4SEJ9-F1
#
_entry.id   AF-A0AAD4SEJ9-F1
#
_cell.length_a   1.000
_cell.length_b   1.000
_cell.length_c   1.000
_cell.angle_alpha   90.00
_cell.angle_beta   90.00
_cell.angle_gamma   90.00
#
_symmetry.space_group_name_H-M   'P 1'
#
loop_
_entity.id
_entity.type
_entity.pdbx_description
1 polymer ?
#
loop_
_entity_poly.entity_id
_entity_poly.type
_entity_poly.pdbx_seq_one_letter_code
_entity_poly.pdbx_strand_id
1 'polypeptide(L)'
;MLRLSSNGNLYIYTYLELPGNGNNVWVETYAAFSKKGRSECFLPEMCGSYGLCEDHQCVACPTPKGLMGWDNKCKLPDVPSYNASTAANVGYYKVKDVEDYRPLGDSDGEGPMMVKECMKKCSDEVKCVGFFYRNDGSMCSLAAQINTLAKLHAVFTGLIDAYIKYAK
;
A
#
# COMPACT_ATOMS: atom_id res chain seq x y z
N MET A 1 15.16 15.41 -17.59
CA MET A 1 13.84 15.90 -18.01
C MET A 1 12.77 15.07 -17.35
N LEU A 2 11.82 15.71 -16.66
CA LEU A 2 10.62 15.06 -16.10
C LEU A 2 9.46 15.30 -17.06
N ARG A 3 8.74 14.25 -17.45
CA ARG A 3 7.65 14.32 -18.43
C ARG A 3 6.44 13.49 -17.99
N LEU A 4 5.27 14.13 -17.94
CA LEU A 4 4.00 13.43 -17.93
C LEU A 4 3.63 13.09 -19.38
N SER A 5 3.44 11.80 -19.66
CA SER A 5 3.09 11.32 -21.01
C SER A 5 1.58 11.24 -21.20
N SER A 6 1.13 11.08 -22.45
CA SER A 6 -0.30 10.98 -22.79
C SER A 6 -0.99 9.73 -22.23
N ASN A 7 -0.21 8.70 -21.86
CA ASN A 7 -0.72 7.53 -21.15
C ASN A 7 -0.90 7.76 -19.62
N GLY A 8 -0.64 8.97 -19.13
CA GLY A 8 -0.78 9.33 -17.71
C GLY A 8 0.40 8.93 -16.83
N ASN A 9 1.41 8.23 -17.38
CA ASN A 9 2.61 7.86 -16.61
C ASN A 9 3.62 9.01 -16.54
N LEU A 10 4.29 9.09 -15.39
CA LEU A 10 5.40 10.01 -15.15
C LEU A 10 6.72 9.35 -15.51
N TYR A 11 7.50 9.99 -16.37
CA TYR A 11 8.80 9.53 -16.84
C TYR A 11 9.89 10.51 -16.41
N ILE A 12 11.05 9.98 -16.02
CA ILE A 12 12.28 10.75 -15.84
C ILE A 12 13.29 10.27 -16.87
N TYR A 13 13.79 11.21 -17.65
CA TYR A 13 14.87 11.01 -18.60
C TYR A 13 16.14 11.66 -18.07
N THR A 14 17.23 10.91 -18.00
CA THR A 14 18.55 11.43 -17.68
C THR A 14 19.32 11.64 -18.98
N TYR A 15 19.98 12.79 -19.09
CA TYR A 15 20.89 13.04 -20.20
C TYR A 15 22.22 12.35 -19.90
N LEU A 16 22.62 11.41 -20.74
CA LEU A 16 23.89 10.72 -20.62
C LEU A 16 24.88 11.30 -21.62
N GLU A 17 25.99 11.80 -21.08
CA GLU A 17 27.15 12.18 -21.87
C GLU A 17 28.03 10.95 -22.05
N LEU A 18 28.18 10.51 -23.29
CA LEU A 18 28.98 9.32 -23.60
C LEU A 18 30.40 9.75 -24.01
N PRO A 19 31.46 9.17 -23.41
CA PRO A 19 32.82 9.50 -23.81
C PRO A 19 33.13 9.03 -25.24
N GLY A 20 33.93 9.81 -25.97
CA GLY A 20 34.40 9.49 -27.34
C GLY A 20 33.46 9.97 -28.46
N ASN A 21 33.32 9.18 -29.53
CA ASN A 21 32.42 9.44 -30.68
C ASN A 21 30.94 9.04 -30.43
N GLY A 22 30.57 8.81 -29.16
CA GLY A 22 29.19 8.51 -28.80
C GLY A 22 28.30 9.75 -28.92
N ASN A 23 27.12 9.61 -29.51
CA ASN A 23 26.12 10.68 -29.44
C ASN A 23 25.52 10.71 -28.03
N ASN A 24 25.50 11.87 -27.41
CA ASN A 24 24.80 12.07 -26.15
C ASN A 24 23.30 11.77 -26.35
N VAL A 25 22.68 11.12 -25.37
CA VAL A 25 21.29 10.64 -25.49
C VAL A 25 20.50 10.89 -24.20
N TRP A 26 19.22 11.18 -24.38
CA TRP A 26 18.25 11.10 -23.29
C TRP A 26 17.82 9.65 -23.10
N VAL A 27 18.04 9.11 -21.90
CA VAL A 27 17.63 7.75 -21.54
C VAL A 27 16.58 7.81 -20.46
N GLU A 28 15.50 7.05 -20.62
CA GLU A 28 14.50 6.82 -19.58
C GLU A 28 15.14 6.04 -18.44
N THR A 29 15.32 6.71 -17.30
CA THR A 29 15.92 6.14 -16.09
C THR A 29 14.88 5.80 -15.03
N TYR A 30 13.66 6.31 -15.17
CA TYR A 30 12.55 6.00 -14.28
C TYR A 30 11.21 6.17 -14.99
N ALA A 31 10.26 5.30 -14.66
CA ALA A 31 8.86 5.46 -15.02
C ALA A 31 7.96 5.01 -13.86
N ALA A 32 7.03 5.86 -13.46
CA ALA A 32 6.00 5.53 -12.48
C ALA A 32 5.06 4.46 -13.05
N PHE A 33 4.57 3.57 -12.19
CA PHE A 33 3.70 2.45 -12.52
C PHE A 33 4.28 1.61 -13.66
N SER A 34 5.53 1.20 -13.50
CA SER A 34 6.25 0.39 -14.48
C SER A 34 7.30 -0.50 -13.80
N LYS A 35 7.84 -1.45 -14.57
CA LYS A 35 8.94 -2.31 -14.11
C LYS A 35 10.26 -1.58 -13.85
N LYS A 36 10.43 -0.37 -14.39
CA LYS A 36 11.68 0.43 -14.30
C LYS A 36 11.63 1.50 -13.18
N GLY A 37 10.57 1.53 -12.40
CA GLY A 37 10.40 2.52 -11.34
C GLY A 37 9.44 2.01 -10.28
N ARG A 38 8.48 2.84 -9.88
CA ARG A 38 7.45 2.42 -8.93
C ARG A 38 6.51 1.43 -9.61
N SER A 39 6.30 0.27 -8.99
CA SER A 39 5.47 -0.81 -9.57
C SER A 39 4.03 -0.37 -9.85
N GLU A 40 3.37 -1.02 -10.81
CA GLU A 40 1.93 -0.87 -11.07
C GLU A 40 1.08 -1.31 -9.87
N CYS A 41 1.64 -2.13 -8.97
CA CYS A 41 1.01 -2.50 -7.71
C CYS A 41 0.64 -1.30 -6.83
N PHE A 42 1.22 -0.12 -7.07
CA PHE A 42 0.89 1.12 -6.38
C PHE A 42 -0.28 1.88 -7.02
N LEU A 43 -0.88 1.37 -8.10
CA LEU A 43 -2.15 1.89 -8.58
C LEU A 43 -3.26 1.41 -7.63
N PRO A 44 -4.16 2.31 -7.17
CA PRO A 44 -5.21 1.95 -6.22
C PRO A 44 -6.00 0.72 -6.66
N GLU A 45 -6.38 0.64 -7.93
CA GLU A 45 -7.26 -0.40 -8.45
C GLU A 45 -6.55 -1.50 -9.27
N MET A 46 -5.22 -1.65 -9.15
CA MET A 46 -4.47 -2.67 -9.91
C MET A 46 -5.04 -4.08 -9.74
N CYS A 47 -5.46 -4.42 -8.51
CA CYS A 47 -6.08 -5.71 -8.18
C CYS A 47 -7.57 -5.60 -7.87
N GLY A 48 -8.25 -4.64 -8.52
CA GLY A 48 -9.65 -4.31 -8.27
C GLY A 48 -9.79 -3.41 -7.04
N SER A 49 -10.94 -3.50 -6.37
CA SER A 49 -11.22 -2.64 -5.20
C SER A 49 -10.29 -2.89 -4.02
N TYR A 50 -9.76 -4.13 -3.91
CA TYR A 50 -8.86 -4.61 -2.88
C TYR A 50 -8.14 -5.86 -3.38
N GLY A 51 -6.90 -6.09 -2.95
CA GLY A 51 -6.14 -7.27 -3.32
C GLY A 51 -4.66 -7.12 -2.97
N LEU A 52 -3.92 -8.22 -2.96
CA LEU A 52 -2.47 -8.23 -2.80
C LEU A 52 -1.81 -8.30 -4.18
N CYS A 53 -0.97 -7.31 -4.47
CA CYS A 53 -0.18 -7.23 -5.67
C CYS A 53 1.30 -7.47 -5.35
N GLU A 54 1.90 -8.41 -6.06
CA GLU A 54 3.32 -8.77 -5.95
C GLU A 54 3.85 -9.02 -7.36
N ASP A 55 5.05 -8.53 -7.68
CA ASP A 55 5.67 -8.68 -9.00
C ASP A 55 4.76 -8.36 -10.20
N HIS A 56 3.97 -7.28 -10.08
CA HIS A 56 3.00 -6.81 -11.09
C HIS A 56 1.82 -7.77 -11.31
N GLN A 57 1.54 -8.67 -10.37
CA GLN A 57 0.47 -9.64 -10.44
C GLN A 57 -0.41 -9.61 -9.20
N CYS A 58 -1.70 -9.84 -9.40
CA CYS A 58 -2.66 -9.99 -8.31
C CYS A 58 -2.61 -11.42 -7.79
N VAL A 59 -1.89 -11.61 -6.69
CA VAL A 59 -1.52 -12.95 -6.19
C VAL A 59 -2.49 -13.49 -5.16
N ALA A 60 -3.15 -12.61 -4.39
CA ALA A 60 -4.06 -13.04 -3.35
C ALA A 60 -5.15 -12.02 -3.00
N CYS A 61 -6.20 -12.50 -2.37
CA CYS A 61 -7.18 -11.71 -1.64
C CYS A 61 -6.96 -11.88 -0.12
N PRO A 62 -6.49 -10.85 0.60
CA PRO A 62 -6.31 -10.95 2.04
C PRO A 62 -7.65 -11.02 2.78
N THR A 63 -7.75 -11.93 3.75
CA THR A 63 -8.95 -12.12 4.56
C THR A 63 -8.59 -12.37 6.03
N PRO A 64 -9.56 -12.31 6.97
CA PRO A 64 -9.34 -12.75 8.35
C PRO A 64 -8.87 -14.20 8.49
N LYS A 65 -9.14 -15.06 7.49
CA LYS A 65 -8.71 -16.46 7.45
C LYS A 65 -7.33 -16.65 6.80
N GLY A 66 -6.67 -15.56 6.38
CA GLY A 66 -5.41 -15.57 5.65
C GLY A 66 -5.56 -15.14 4.19
N LEU A 67 -4.56 -15.47 3.39
CA LEU A 67 -4.51 -15.13 1.96
C LEU A 67 -5.27 -16.19 1.16
N MET A 68 -6.34 -15.78 0.48
CA MET A 68 -7.08 -16.60 -0.46
C MET A 68 -6.60 -16.32 -1.90
N GLY A 69 -6.88 -17.22 -2.84
CA GLY A 69 -6.62 -16.94 -4.26
C GLY A 69 -7.33 -15.66 -4.71
N TRP A 70 -6.66 -14.85 -5.54
CA TRP A 70 -7.26 -13.62 -6.05
C TRP A 70 -8.34 -13.92 -7.10
N ASP A 71 -9.42 -13.13 -7.05
CA ASP A 71 -10.43 -13.04 -8.10
C ASP A 71 -10.96 -11.61 -8.22
N ASN A 72 -11.77 -11.34 -9.24
CA ASN A 72 -12.35 -10.02 -9.48
C ASN A 72 -13.43 -9.60 -8.46
N LYS A 73 -13.77 -10.46 -7.50
CA LYS A 73 -14.70 -10.18 -6.40
C LYS A 73 -13.95 -9.86 -5.11
N CYS A 74 -12.61 -9.86 -5.14
CA CYS A 74 -11.82 -9.46 -3.99
C CYS A 74 -12.17 -8.03 -3.56
N LYS A 75 -12.56 -7.90 -2.30
CA LYS A 75 -13.02 -6.66 -1.68
C LYS A 75 -12.63 -6.63 -0.22
N LEU A 76 -12.55 -5.43 0.34
CA LEU A 76 -12.38 -5.25 1.78
C LEU A 76 -13.54 -5.94 2.53
N PRO A 77 -13.29 -6.56 3.70
CA PRO A 77 -14.37 -7.05 4.54
C PRO A 77 -15.29 -5.93 5.01
N ASP A 78 -16.53 -6.30 5.34
CA ASP A 78 -17.50 -5.34 5.85
C ASP A 78 -17.03 -4.81 7.22
N VAL A 79 -17.03 -3.48 7.34
CA VAL A 79 -16.68 -2.79 8.58
C VAL A 79 -17.95 -2.61 9.41
N PRO A 80 -17.94 -2.90 10.72
CA PRO A 80 -19.14 -2.82 11.54
C PRO A 80 -19.70 -1.39 11.57
N SER A 81 -21.03 -1.28 11.50
CA SER A 81 -21.70 0.02 11.53
C SER A 81 -21.53 0.70 12.90
N TYR A 82 -21.56 2.03 12.90
CA TYR A 82 -21.35 2.90 14.06
C TYR A 82 -22.18 2.56 15.31
N ASN A 83 -23.32 1.89 15.16
CA ASN A 83 -24.21 1.52 16.28
C ASN A 83 -23.93 0.12 16.86
N ALA A 84 -23.03 -0.65 16.26
CA ALA A 84 -22.66 -2.01 16.68
C ALA A 84 -21.24 -2.09 17.30
N SER A 85 -20.56 -0.94 17.43
CA SER A 85 -19.19 -0.77 17.93
C SER A 85 -19.07 -0.90 19.45
N THR A 86 -19.73 -1.90 20.04
CA THR A 86 -19.13 -2.54 21.22
C THR A 86 -17.86 -3.23 20.75
N ALA A 87 -16.71 -2.92 21.37
CA ALA A 87 -15.38 -3.45 21.02
C ALA A 87 -15.31 -5.00 20.85
N ALA A 88 -16.32 -5.73 21.35
CA ALA A 88 -16.48 -7.16 21.17
C ALA A 88 -16.60 -7.62 19.70
N ASN A 89 -17.20 -6.81 18.82
CA ASN A 89 -17.57 -7.21 17.44
C ASN A 89 -16.55 -6.78 16.37
N VAL A 90 -15.47 -6.09 16.76
CA VAL A 90 -14.44 -5.61 15.83
C VAL A 90 -13.22 -6.52 15.92
N GLY A 91 -12.75 -6.98 14.76
CA GLY A 91 -11.50 -7.70 14.61
C GLY A 91 -10.52 -6.93 13.74
N TYR A 92 -9.24 -7.30 13.85
CA TYR A 92 -8.20 -6.86 12.92
C TYR A 92 -7.42 -8.09 12.44
N TYR A 93 -7.11 -8.14 11.15
CA TYR A 93 -6.13 -9.08 10.61
C TYR A 93 -4.95 -8.31 10.01
N LYS A 94 -3.77 -8.94 10.09
CA LYS A 94 -2.51 -8.34 9.67
C LYS A 94 -2.08 -8.88 8.31
N VAL A 95 -1.69 -7.98 7.41
CA VAL A 95 -1.01 -8.28 6.15
C VAL A 95 0.41 -7.73 6.25
N LYS A 96 1.41 -8.58 6.03
CA LYS A 96 2.83 -8.25 6.27
C LYS A 96 3.50 -7.62 5.06
N ASP A 97 4.41 -6.69 5.33
CA ASP A 97 5.31 -6.07 4.34
C ASP A 97 4.54 -5.51 3.15
N VAL A 98 3.57 -4.65 3.42
CA VAL A 98 2.72 -4.04 2.40
C VAL A 98 2.52 -2.56 2.65
N GLU A 99 2.36 -1.80 1.58
CA GLU A 99 1.81 -0.45 1.61
C GLU A 99 0.71 -0.31 0.54
N ASP A 100 0.02 0.83 0.52
CA ASP A 100 -0.84 1.20 -0.61
C ASP A 100 -0.21 2.32 -1.45
N TYR A 101 -1.01 2.91 -2.33
CA TYR A 101 -0.59 4.01 -3.20
C TYR A 101 -0.07 5.25 -2.44
N ARG A 102 -0.34 5.38 -1.13
CA ARG A 102 0.17 6.46 -0.29
C ARG A 102 1.57 6.09 0.17
N PRO A 103 2.63 6.75 -0.34
CA PRO A 103 3.95 6.56 0.22
C PRO A 103 3.93 6.99 1.69
N LEU A 104 4.40 6.12 2.58
CA LEU A 104 4.57 6.41 4.00
C LEU A 104 6.06 6.64 4.27
N GLY A 105 6.46 7.92 4.33
CA GLY A 105 7.77 8.36 4.74
C GLY A 105 8.06 8.10 6.22
N ASP A 106 9.27 8.44 6.66
CA ASP A 106 9.80 8.10 7.99
C ASP A 106 9.06 8.79 9.13
N SER A 107 8.47 9.96 8.85
CA SER A 107 7.66 10.74 9.77
C SER A 107 6.16 10.67 9.49
N ASP A 108 5.73 9.83 8.55
CA ASP A 108 4.32 9.75 8.18
C ASP A 108 3.54 8.87 9.15
N GLY A 109 2.43 9.42 9.63
CA GLY A 109 1.58 8.81 10.64
C GLY A 109 1.71 9.47 12.00
N GLU A 110 0.93 8.97 12.96
CA GLU A 110 0.92 9.43 14.33
C GLU A 110 1.69 8.44 15.21
N GLY A 111 2.52 8.93 16.12
CA GLY A 111 3.32 8.07 17.00
C GLY A 111 4.46 8.83 17.68
N PRO A 112 5.34 8.12 18.40
CA PRO A 112 5.40 6.66 18.52
C PRO A 112 4.27 6.07 19.38
N MET A 113 3.67 4.95 18.97
CA MET A 113 2.61 4.25 19.72
C MET A 113 2.58 2.74 19.45
N MET A 114 1.99 1.98 20.35
CA MET A 114 1.85 0.52 20.18
C MET A 114 0.72 0.20 19.18
N VAL A 115 0.83 -0.94 18.47
CA VAL A 115 -0.22 -1.43 17.55
C VAL A 115 -1.61 -1.44 18.21
N LYS A 116 -1.70 -1.85 19.48
CA LYS A 116 -2.96 -1.87 20.26
C LYS A 116 -3.62 -0.48 20.40
N GLU A 117 -2.81 0.57 20.50
CA GLU A 117 -3.28 1.96 20.61
C GLU A 117 -3.79 2.45 19.25
N CYS A 118 -3.09 2.09 18.17
CA CYS A 118 -3.54 2.33 16.80
C CYS A 118 -4.86 1.61 16.48
N MET A 119 -5.00 0.34 16.92
CA MET A 119 -6.26 -0.41 16.81
C MET A 119 -7.39 0.27 17.58
N LYS A 120 -7.12 0.79 18.78
CA LYS A 120 -8.13 1.52 19.55
C LYS A 120 -8.55 2.79 18.81
N LYS A 121 -7.61 3.61 18.36
CA LYS A 121 -7.88 4.82 17.58
C LYS A 121 -8.70 4.54 16.32
N CYS A 122 -8.31 3.53 15.53
CA CYS A 122 -9.08 3.13 14.36
C CYS A 122 -10.47 2.56 14.70
N SER A 123 -10.64 2.00 15.90
CA SER A 123 -11.96 1.51 16.34
C SER A 123 -12.88 2.66 16.74
N ASP A 124 -12.32 3.71 17.35
CA ASP A 124 -13.02 4.93 17.76
C ASP A 124 -13.37 5.81 16.53
N GLU A 125 -12.56 5.75 15.46
CA GLU A 125 -12.80 6.46 14.20
C GLU A 125 -13.78 5.72 13.28
N VAL A 126 -14.94 6.35 13.02
CA VAL A 126 -16.06 5.74 12.27
C VAL A 126 -15.69 5.35 10.85
N LYS A 127 -14.90 6.18 10.18
CA LYS A 127 -14.50 5.98 8.79
C LYS A 127 -13.26 5.10 8.65
N CYS A 128 -12.61 4.73 9.75
CA CYS A 128 -11.39 3.96 9.68
C CYS A 128 -11.69 2.51 9.30
N VAL A 129 -11.14 2.07 8.17
CA VAL A 129 -11.25 0.70 7.65
C VAL A 129 -10.02 -0.14 7.99
N GLY A 130 -8.98 0.48 8.53
CA GLY A 130 -7.72 -0.13 8.89
C GLY A 130 -6.62 0.91 9.04
N PHE A 131 -5.38 0.45 9.17
CA PHE A 131 -4.23 1.33 9.26
C PHE A 131 -2.96 0.63 8.77
N PHE A 132 -1.97 1.43 8.40
CA PHE A 132 -0.61 0.98 8.15
C PHE A 132 0.24 1.30 9.37
N TYR A 133 1.01 0.31 9.82
CA TYR A 133 1.89 0.43 10.97
C TYR A 133 3.33 0.30 10.52
N ARG A 134 4.12 1.35 10.80
CA ARG A 134 5.53 1.39 10.49
C ARG A 134 6.34 0.97 11.72
N ASN A 135 7.05 -0.16 11.63
CA ASN A 135 7.65 -0.82 12.79
C ASN A 135 8.93 -0.13 13.30
N ASP A 136 9.72 0.52 12.44
CA ASP A 136 10.98 1.18 12.79
C ASP A 136 10.79 2.46 13.63
N GLY A 137 9.66 3.16 13.44
CA GLY A 137 9.28 4.37 14.19
C GLY A 137 8.07 4.20 15.12
N SER A 138 7.45 3.01 15.14
CA SER A 138 6.17 2.77 15.84
C SER A 138 5.07 3.75 15.43
N MET A 139 5.00 4.06 14.13
CA MET A 139 4.07 5.06 13.58
C MET A 139 2.79 4.41 13.06
N CYS A 140 1.66 5.07 13.32
CA CYS A 140 0.30 4.63 13.01
C CYS A 140 -0.31 5.55 11.94
N SER A 141 -0.60 5.02 10.75
CA SER A 141 -1.25 5.75 9.67
C SER A 141 -2.65 5.20 9.42
N LEU A 142 -3.65 5.87 9.98
CA LEU A 142 -5.06 5.49 9.82
C LEU A 142 -5.51 5.62 8.36
N ALA A 143 -6.39 4.73 7.93
CA ALA A 143 -6.90 4.67 6.58
C ALA A 143 -8.42 4.71 6.56
N ALA A 144 -8.97 5.71 5.85
CA ALA A 144 -10.39 5.76 5.52
C ALA A 144 -10.74 4.85 4.33
N GLN A 145 -9.74 4.48 3.53
CA GLN A 145 -9.83 3.56 2.42
C GLN A 145 -8.53 2.77 2.30
N ILE A 146 -8.63 1.50 1.91
CA ILE A 146 -7.50 0.64 1.59
C ILE A 146 -7.89 -0.10 0.31
N ASN A 147 -7.07 0.03 -0.73
CA ASN A 147 -7.30 -0.62 -2.02
C ASN A 147 -6.24 -1.70 -2.26
N THR A 148 -5.66 -1.76 -3.46
CA THR A 148 -4.56 -2.68 -3.74
C THR A 148 -3.42 -2.46 -2.74
N LEU A 149 -2.98 -3.55 -2.13
CA LEU A 149 -1.81 -3.63 -1.27
C LEU A 149 -0.63 -4.09 -2.12
N ALA A 150 0.39 -3.26 -2.23
CA ALA A 150 1.64 -3.60 -2.89
C ALA A 150 2.55 -4.31 -1.90
N LYS A 151 3.02 -5.52 -2.24
CA LYS A 151 4.06 -6.21 -1.49
C LYS A 151 5.35 -5.40 -1.57
N LEU A 152 5.94 -5.10 -0.42
CA LEU A 152 7.23 -4.43 -0.34
C LEU A 152 8.35 -5.38 -0.77
N HIS A 153 9.36 -4.81 -1.41
CA HIS A 153 10.55 -5.56 -1.81
C HIS A 153 11.23 -6.19 -0.58
N ALA A 154 11.87 -7.35 -0.74
CA ALA A 154 12.45 -8.13 0.36
C ALA A 154 13.43 -7.35 1.26
N VAL A 155 14.06 -6.29 0.72
CA VAL A 155 14.96 -5.39 1.48
C VAL A 155 14.22 -4.61 2.57
N PHE A 156 12.90 -4.39 2.42
CA PHE A 156 12.04 -3.67 3.37
C PHE A 156 11.17 -4.63 4.20
N THR A 157 11.59 -5.89 4.35
CA THR A 157 10.88 -6.87 5.19
C THR A 157 10.80 -6.39 6.63
N GLY A 158 9.61 -6.46 7.22
CA GLY A 158 9.32 -6.03 8.58
C GLY A 158 9.12 -4.52 8.73
N LEU A 159 9.15 -3.74 7.65
CA LEU A 159 9.06 -2.28 7.75
C LEU A 159 7.63 -1.80 7.97
N ILE A 160 6.69 -2.20 7.11
CA ILE A 160 5.29 -1.74 7.14
C ILE A 160 4.35 -2.94 7.13
N ASP A 161 3.44 -2.97 8.08
CA ASP A 161 2.34 -3.93 8.14
C ASP A 161 1.00 -3.22 7.99
N ALA A 162 0.07 -3.79 7.23
CA ALA A 162 -1.31 -3.32 7.20
C ALA A 162 -2.18 -4.11 8.19
N TYR A 163 -3.00 -3.40 8.95
CA TYR A 163 -3.99 -3.96 9.85
C TYR A 163 -5.38 -3.56 9.36
N ILE A 164 -6.15 -4.55 8.90
CA ILE A 164 -7.45 -4.32 8.28
C ILE A 164 -8.55 -4.63 9.29
N LYS A 165 -9.47 -3.69 9.45
CA LYS A 165 -10.62 -3.80 10.35
C LYS A 165 -11.70 -4.66 9.70
N TYR A 166 -12.34 -5.53 10.47
CA TYR A 166 -13.47 -6.34 10.00
C TYR A 166 -14.50 -6.57 11.12
N ALA A 167 -15.74 -6.85 10.74
CA ALA A 167 -16.78 -7.33 11.66
C ALA A 167 -16.59 -8.83 11.94
N LYS A 168 -16.52 -9.21 13.22
CA LYS A 168 -16.42 -10.62 13.65
C LYS A 168 -17.71 -11.39 13.44
#